data_AF-A0AAW2PIZ0-F1
#
_entry.id   AF-A0AAW2PIZ0-F1
#
_cell.length_a   1.000
_cell.length_b   1.000
_cell.length_c   1.000
_cell.angle_alpha   90.00
_cell.angle_beta   90.00
_cell.angle_gamma   90.00
#
_symmetry.space_group_name_H-M   'P 1'
#
loop_
_entity.id
_entity.type
_entity.pdbx_description
1 polymer ?
#
loop_
_entity_poly.entity_id
_entity_poly.type
_entity_poly.pdbx_seq_one_letter_code
_entity_poly.pdbx_strand_id
1 'polypeptide(L)'
;MFNQWHQKSIDHTITKYNHRQQSASVVTKRQSGFGLNTHVVKITNRECSCGKWTQFGIPCSHAQKVCAAYNINAASMVKNYYDVQAYKNTYSKAFQPLYPEDYWDAPEFRLVHDTTIRISTRPGGQDSIILENLSTLRVDEFCCSEEVVKRISNLKKLHVRRRFSCDYSLAQLNKLESLHFERYNSLEDMAFPTSLKKLSLCYCRFHWEEMTIIGSSLPNLEVLKLYVAFEGRESSPIDGEFLQLKALIISGSNLEQWRGRRYPFSTSAWVVSKIHDEFERDPFKHWRYKHTTFHSFGTGY
;
A
#
# COMPACT_ATOMS: atom_id res chain seq x y z
N MET A 1 9.05 -1.41 17.18
CA MET A 1 8.90 -2.80 16.68
C MET A 1 9.12 -3.83 17.79
N PHE A 2 10.30 -3.90 18.43
CA PHE A 2 10.61 -4.92 19.46
C PHE A 2 9.60 -4.95 20.62
N ASN A 3 9.32 -3.81 21.27
CA ASN A 3 8.37 -3.71 22.39
C ASN A 3 6.92 -4.03 21.97
N GLN A 4 6.53 -3.65 20.75
CA GLN A 4 5.19 -3.97 20.23
C GLN A 4 5.03 -5.49 20.00
N TRP A 5 6.08 -6.15 19.51
CA TRP A 5 6.10 -7.61 19.39
C TRP A 5 6.13 -8.30 20.76
N HIS A 6 6.75 -7.68 21.76
CA HIS A 6 6.68 -8.17 23.14
C HIS A 6 5.25 -8.17 23.66
N GLN A 7 4.52 -7.07 23.52
CA GLN A 7 3.12 -7.00 23.92
C GLN A 7 2.27 -8.07 23.22
N LYS A 8 2.44 -8.24 21.91
CA LYS A 8 1.76 -9.31 21.16
C LYS A 8 2.15 -10.72 21.59
N SER A 9 3.34 -10.91 22.17
CA SER A 9 3.81 -12.23 22.62
C SER A 9 3.07 -12.73 23.86
N ILE A 10 2.54 -11.80 24.68
CA ILE A 10 1.87 -12.11 25.95
C ILE A 10 0.67 -13.03 25.71
N ASP A 11 -0.15 -12.72 24.69
CA ASP A 11 -1.35 -13.47 24.33
C ASP A 11 -1.09 -14.83 23.64
N HIS A 12 0.14 -15.12 23.23
CA HIS A 12 0.45 -16.37 22.53
C HIS A 12 0.58 -17.54 23.50
N THR A 13 0.26 -18.75 23.02
CA THR A 13 0.36 -19.99 23.82
C THR A 13 1.37 -20.93 23.20
N ILE A 14 2.25 -21.52 24.01
CA ILE A 14 3.17 -22.55 23.53
C ILE A 14 2.50 -23.91 23.69
N THR A 15 2.46 -24.70 22.62
CA THR A 15 1.76 -25.99 22.57
C THR A 15 2.69 -27.19 22.52
N LYS A 16 3.93 -27.01 22.05
CA LYS A 16 4.94 -28.09 22.02
C LYS A 16 6.30 -27.54 22.43
N TYR A 17 7.02 -28.31 23.23
CA TYR A 17 8.37 -28.01 23.69
C TYR A 17 9.34 -29.12 23.29
N ASN A 18 10.46 -28.75 22.71
CA ASN A 18 11.60 -29.64 22.51
C ASN A 18 12.86 -29.00 23.11
N HIS A 19 13.12 -29.32 24.37
CA HIS A 19 14.25 -28.79 25.13
C HIS A 19 15.61 -29.15 24.53
N ARG A 20 15.75 -30.36 23.96
CA ARG A 20 17.01 -30.82 23.34
C ARG A 20 17.41 -30.00 22.12
N GLN A 21 16.42 -29.56 21.33
CA GLN A 21 16.65 -28.74 20.13
C GLN A 21 16.40 -27.25 20.37
N GLN A 22 16.10 -26.84 21.61
CA GLN A 22 15.65 -25.48 21.98
C GLN A 22 14.64 -24.91 20.99
N SER A 23 13.57 -25.67 20.77
CA SER A 23 12.52 -25.32 19.81
C SER A 23 11.13 -25.47 20.43
N ALA A 24 10.16 -24.74 19.90
CA ALA A 24 8.78 -24.79 20.38
C ALA A 24 7.77 -24.40 19.31
N SER A 25 6.54 -24.91 19.43
CA SER A 25 5.40 -24.50 18.63
C SER A 25 4.55 -23.49 19.39
N VAL A 26 4.25 -22.36 18.76
CA VAL A 26 3.51 -21.23 19.31
C VAL A 26 2.21 -21.07 18.54
N VAL A 27 1.08 -21.03 19.24
CA VAL A 27 -0.23 -20.74 18.68
C VAL A 27 -0.60 -19.29 19.01
N THR A 28 -1.00 -18.54 17.98
CA THR A 28 -1.47 -17.16 18.15
C THR A 28 -2.93 -17.13 18.59
N LYS A 29 -3.30 -16.23 19.50
CA LYS A 29 -4.69 -16.04 19.94
C LYS A 29 -5.57 -15.49 18.81
N ARG A 30 -6.84 -15.89 18.78
CA ARG A 30 -7.86 -15.34 17.85
C ARG A 30 -8.05 -13.85 18.13
N GLN A 31 -7.76 -13.01 17.15
CA GLN A 31 -8.31 -11.66 17.05
C GLN A 31 -9.07 -11.59 15.72
N SER A 32 -10.39 -11.35 15.81
CA SER A 32 -11.29 -10.94 14.73
C SER A 32 -11.06 -11.59 13.35
N GLY A 33 -11.49 -12.85 13.19
CA GLY A 33 -11.80 -13.43 11.87
C GLY A 33 -10.74 -14.27 11.17
N PHE A 34 -9.46 -14.22 11.55
CA PHE A 34 -8.40 -15.05 10.95
C PHE A 34 -7.92 -16.16 11.90
N GLY A 35 -7.69 -17.36 11.35
CA GLY A 35 -7.49 -18.61 12.08
C GLY A 35 -6.32 -18.66 13.08
N LEU A 36 -6.35 -19.67 13.95
CA LEU A 36 -5.28 -20.00 14.90
C LEU A 36 -4.03 -20.46 14.12
N ASN A 37 -3.09 -19.55 13.86
CA ASN A 37 -1.85 -19.91 13.19
C ASN A 37 -0.86 -20.50 14.19
N THR A 38 -0.28 -21.65 13.83
CA THR A 38 0.79 -22.29 14.58
C THR A 38 2.13 -21.98 13.93
N HIS A 39 3.07 -21.46 14.71
CA HIS A 39 4.42 -21.13 14.26
C HIS A 39 5.47 -21.95 15.02
N VAL A 40 6.47 -22.43 14.31
CA VAL A 40 7.61 -23.14 14.91
C VAL A 40 8.75 -22.16 15.10
N VAL A 41 9.32 -22.13 16.29
CA VAL A 41 10.48 -21.32 16.65
C VAL A 41 11.64 -22.25 16.96
N LYS A 42 12.81 -21.98 16.37
CA LYS A 42 14.07 -22.65 16.67
C LYS A 42 15.05 -21.61 17.22
N ILE A 43 15.33 -21.66 18.52
CA ILE A 43 16.13 -20.64 19.20
C ILE A 43 17.59 -20.66 18.73
N THR A 44 18.18 -21.85 18.62
CA THR A 44 19.58 -22.06 18.18
C THR A 44 19.85 -21.43 16.82
N ASN A 45 18.93 -21.62 15.87
CA ASN A 45 19.03 -21.06 14.52
C ASN A 45 18.58 -19.60 14.44
N ARG A 46 17.99 -19.04 15.51
CA ARG A 46 17.33 -17.73 15.53
C ARG A 46 16.25 -17.61 14.43
N GLU A 47 15.45 -18.67 14.29
CA GLU A 47 14.46 -18.81 13.23
C GLU A 47 13.04 -18.92 13.79
N CYS A 48 12.10 -18.38 13.03
CA CYS A 48 10.68 -18.61 13.24
C CYS A 48 10.00 -18.83 11.89
N SER A 49 9.09 -19.80 11.81
CA SER A 49 8.37 -20.13 10.56
C SER A 49 7.51 -18.98 10.02
N CYS A 50 7.28 -17.91 10.79
CA CYS A 50 6.67 -16.68 10.28
C CYS A 50 7.63 -15.81 9.43
N GLY A 51 8.91 -16.19 9.29
CA GLY A 51 9.93 -15.50 8.48
C GLY A 51 10.51 -14.21 9.09
N LYS A 52 9.78 -13.55 9.98
CA LYS A 52 10.14 -12.24 10.54
C LYS A 52 11.50 -12.21 11.23
N TRP A 53 11.84 -13.23 12.02
CA TRP A 53 13.11 -13.22 12.76
C TRP A 53 14.31 -13.26 11.82
N THR A 54 14.26 -14.12 10.80
CA THR A 54 15.31 -14.22 9.78
C THR A 54 15.42 -12.94 8.96
N GLN A 55 14.29 -12.37 8.54
CA GLN A 55 14.22 -11.16 7.72
C GLN A 55 14.73 -9.92 8.45
N PHE A 56 14.22 -9.67 9.66
CA PHE A 56 14.52 -8.44 10.39
C PHE A 56 15.73 -8.59 11.31
N GLY A 57 16.20 -9.80 11.62
CA GLY A 57 17.27 -10.01 12.61
C GLY A 57 16.85 -9.65 14.04
N ILE A 58 15.56 -9.40 14.27
CA ILE A 58 14.95 -9.04 15.55
C ILE A 58 13.94 -10.15 15.91
N PRO A 59 13.97 -10.70 17.13
CA PRO A 59 13.01 -11.72 17.54
C PRO A 59 11.56 -11.24 17.43
N CYS A 60 10.74 -11.96 16.64
CA CYS A 60 9.31 -11.70 16.48
C CYS A 60 8.50 -12.07 17.74
N SER A 61 7.19 -11.76 17.78
CA SER A 61 6.35 -12.06 18.96
C SER A 61 6.35 -13.56 19.33
N HIS A 62 6.36 -14.47 18.35
CA HIS A 62 6.49 -15.92 18.61
C HIS A 62 7.84 -16.26 19.24
N ALA A 63 8.91 -15.71 18.68
CA ALA A 63 10.27 -15.92 19.15
C ALA A 63 10.46 -15.41 20.57
N GLN A 64 9.93 -14.22 20.89
CA GLN A 64 10.00 -13.64 22.23
C GLN A 64 9.23 -14.47 23.26
N LYS A 65 8.05 -15.01 22.90
CA LYS A 65 7.30 -15.93 23.77
C LYS A 65 8.11 -17.18 24.10
N VAL A 66 8.77 -17.74 23.09
CA VAL A 66 9.61 -18.93 23.25
C VAL A 66 10.89 -18.61 24.02
N CYS A 67 11.55 -17.48 23.76
CA CYS A 67 12.70 -17.03 24.54
C CYS A 67 12.35 -16.91 26.03
N ALA A 68 11.21 -16.30 26.37
CA ALA A 68 10.74 -16.20 27.74
C ALA A 68 10.53 -17.57 28.39
N ALA A 69 9.95 -18.54 27.67
CA ALA A 69 9.74 -19.89 28.19
C ALA A 69 11.04 -20.69 28.40
N TYR A 70 12.12 -20.32 27.72
CA TYR A 70 13.46 -20.88 27.91
C TYR A 70 14.34 -20.04 28.85
N ASN A 71 13.80 -19.01 29.51
CA ASN A 71 14.56 -18.05 30.33
C ASN A 71 15.72 -17.37 29.57
N ILE A 72 15.52 -17.14 28.27
CA ILE A 72 16.48 -16.43 27.42
C ILE A 72 16.03 -14.99 27.26
N ASN A 73 16.96 -14.05 27.50
CA ASN A 73 16.71 -12.65 27.19
C ASN A 73 16.58 -12.48 25.67
N ALA A 74 15.39 -12.15 25.17
CA ALA A 74 15.18 -11.99 23.75
C ALA A 74 16.04 -10.85 23.15
N ALA A 75 16.37 -9.81 23.93
CA ALA A 75 17.20 -8.70 23.45
C ALA A 75 18.62 -9.15 23.07
N SER A 76 19.19 -10.14 23.76
CA SER A 76 20.52 -10.67 23.44
C SER A 76 20.56 -11.46 22.13
N MET A 77 19.39 -11.78 21.56
CA MET A 77 19.28 -12.54 20.31
C MET A 77 19.11 -11.65 19.07
N VAL A 78 19.04 -10.32 19.25
CA VAL A 78 19.05 -9.35 18.16
C VAL A 78 20.40 -9.41 17.43
N LYS A 79 20.38 -9.30 16.10
CA LYS A 79 21.61 -9.30 15.30
C LYS A 79 22.49 -8.08 15.62
N ASN A 80 23.79 -8.28 15.60
CA ASN A 80 24.82 -7.31 15.99
C ASN A 80 24.83 -6.02 15.17
N TYR A 81 24.33 -5.99 13.93
CA TYR A 81 24.30 -4.75 13.16
C TYR A 81 23.29 -3.71 13.68
N TYR A 82 22.43 -4.07 14.65
CA TYR A 82 21.62 -3.12 15.41
C TYR A 82 22.32 -2.59 16.67
N ASP A 83 23.53 -3.07 16.97
CA ASP A 83 24.28 -2.63 18.13
C ASP A 83 24.89 -1.23 17.91
N VAL A 84 24.75 -0.37 18.92
CA VAL A 84 25.23 1.01 18.87
C VAL A 84 26.76 1.06 18.75
N GLN A 85 27.47 0.15 19.40
CA GLN A 85 28.92 0.10 19.31
C GLN A 85 29.36 -0.41 17.94
N ALA A 86 28.70 -1.42 17.38
CA ALA A 86 28.95 -1.86 16.00
C ALA A 86 28.73 -0.73 14.98
N TYR A 87 27.69 0.08 15.16
CA TYR A 87 27.46 1.28 14.35
C TYR A 87 28.61 2.29 14.49
N LYS A 88 28.98 2.67 15.72
CA LYS A 88 30.11 3.59 15.97
C LYS A 88 31.40 3.09 15.36
N ASN A 89 31.68 1.80 15.51
CA ASN A 89 32.88 1.16 14.98
C ASN A 89 32.92 1.21 13.44
N THR A 90 31.78 1.15 12.77
CA THR A 90 31.68 1.26 11.30
C THR A 90 32.20 2.63 10.81
N TYR A 91 31.98 3.70 11.57
CA TYR A 91 32.42 5.06 11.25
C TYR A 91 33.67 5.50 12.03
N SER A 92 34.36 4.57 12.69
CA SER A 92 35.52 4.89 13.53
C SER A 92 36.78 5.28 12.74
N LYS A 93 36.80 5.00 11.43
CA LYS A 93 37.91 5.35 10.55
C LYS A 93 37.83 6.82 10.15
N ALA A 94 38.99 7.47 10.06
CA ALA A 94 39.09 8.82 9.54
C ALA A 94 38.67 8.86 8.06
N PHE A 95 37.71 9.72 7.75
CA PHE A 95 37.39 10.05 6.36
C PHE A 95 38.43 11.05 5.86
N GLN A 96 38.94 10.85 4.64
CA GLN A 96 39.76 11.88 4.00
C GLN A 96 38.88 13.10 3.71
N PRO A 97 39.40 14.33 3.83
CA PRO A 97 38.68 15.52 3.42
C PRO A 97 38.26 15.40 1.96
N LEU A 98 37.02 15.77 1.65
CA LEU A 98 36.61 15.91 0.26
C LEU A 98 37.36 17.10 -0.35
N TYR A 99 37.76 16.98 -1.62
CA TYR A 99 38.27 18.12 -2.38
C TYR A 99 37.18 19.20 -2.49
N PRO A 100 37.55 20.47 -2.74
CA PRO A 100 36.58 21.53 -3.03
C PRO A 100 35.62 21.12 -4.16
N GLU A 101 34.39 21.64 -4.12
CA GLU A 101 33.32 21.33 -5.09
C GLU A 101 33.76 21.52 -6.55
N ASP A 102 34.67 22.47 -6.80
CA ASP A 102 35.25 22.76 -8.12
C ASP A 102 36.00 21.58 -8.75
N TYR A 103 36.42 20.60 -7.95
CA TYR A 103 37.12 19.38 -8.42
C TYR A 103 36.18 18.20 -8.60
N TRP A 104 34.89 18.35 -8.33
CA TRP A 104 33.93 17.27 -8.44
C TRP A 104 33.47 17.16 -9.89
N ASP A 105 33.49 15.95 -10.43
CA ASP A 105 32.91 15.71 -11.75
C ASP A 105 31.43 16.08 -11.74
N ALA A 106 30.97 16.75 -12.79
CA ALA A 106 29.55 17.01 -12.97
C ALA A 106 28.81 15.67 -12.97
N PRO A 107 27.85 15.43 -12.07
CA PRO A 107 27.20 14.14 -11.98
C PRO A 107 26.42 13.89 -13.28
N GLU A 108 26.65 12.75 -13.92
CA GLU A 108 25.90 12.31 -15.11
C GLU A 108 24.42 12.03 -14.81
N PHE A 109 24.02 12.13 -13.54
CA PHE A 109 22.68 11.92 -13.06
C PHE A 109 22.18 13.13 -12.28
N ARG A 110 20.89 13.39 -12.40
CA ARG A 110 20.20 14.37 -11.55
C ARG A 110 19.81 13.70 -10.24
N LEU A 111 20.39 14.15 -9.12
CA LEU A 111 19.88 13.82 -7.80
C LEU A 111 18.50 14.44 -7.62
N VAL A 112 17.47 13.61 -7.66
CA VAL A 112 16.11 13.99 -7.27
C VAL A 112 15.91 13.48 -5.86
N HIS A 113 15.71 14.39 -4.91
CA HIS A 113 15.38 14.01 -3.54
C HIS A 113 14.09 13.20 -3.54
N ASP A 114 14.15 11.99 -2.99
CA ASP A 114 12.96 11.19 -2.75
C ASP A 114 12.28 11.73 -1.48
N THR A 115 11.20 12.49 -1.66
CA THR A 115 10.40 13.06 -0.58
C THR A 115 9.79 11.99 0.34
N THR A 116 9.80 10.72 -0.07
CA THR A 116 9.28 9.61 0.75
C THR A 116 10.25 9.16 1.85
N ILE A 117 11.56 9.44 1.74
CA ILE A 117 12.57 8.95 2.69
C ILE A 117 12.54 9.69 4.04
N ARG A 118 11.94 10.89 4.11
CA ARG A 118 11.82 11.67 5.37
C ARG A 118 10.48 11.53 6.09
N ILE A 119 9.53 10.73 5.58
CA ILE A 119 8.30 10.42 6.33
C ILE A 119 8.54 9.19 7.23
N SER A 120 9.68 9.18 7.93
CA SER A 120 9.85 8.35 9.11
C SER A 120 9.43 9.20 10.30
N THR A 121 8.28 8.87 10.86
CA THR A 121 7.76 9.42 12.12
C THR A 121 8.83 9.25 13.21
N ARG A 122 9.58 10.31 13.50
CA ARG A 122 10.22 10.47 14.81
C ARG A 122 9.12 10.95 15.77
N PRO A 123 8.70 10.15 16.74
CA PRO A 123 7.85 10.67 17.82
C PRO A 123 8.71 11.64 18.63
N GLY A 124 8.43 12.95 18.50
CA GLY A 124 9.09 13.98 19.31
C GLY A 124 9.53 15.26 18.58
N GLY A 125 9.40 15.35 17.25
CA GLY A 125 9.64 16.62 16.53
C GLY A 125 8.34 17.40 16.35
N GLN A 126 8.05 18.35 17.25
CA GLN A 126 6.91 19.28 17.16
C GLN A 126 7.07 20.37 16.09
N ASP A 127 7.66 20.06 14.94
CA ASP A 127 7.67 20.98 13.80
C ASP A 127 6.70 20.47 12.75
N SER A 128 5.46 20.95 12.84
CA SER A 128 4.43 20.79 11.81
C SER A 128 4.78 21.65 10.61
N ILE A 129 5.76 21.22 9.82
CA ILE A 129 6.02 21.82 8.50
C ILE A 129 4.83 21.43 7.61
N ILE A 130 3.94 22.38 7.37
CA ILE A 130 2.86 22.27 6.39
C ILE A 130 3.52 22.32 5.01
N LEU A 131 3.33 21.29 4.19
CA LEU A 131 3.89 21.23 2.85
C LEU A 131 2.97 21.96 1.88
N GLU A 132 2.84 23.28 2.03
CA GLU A 132 1.83 24.09 1.34
C GLU A 132 1.91 24.01 -0.19
N ASN A 133 3.11 23.82 -0.73
CA ASN A 133 3.37 23.74 -2.17
C ASN A 133 3.23 22.31 -2.75
N LEU A 134 2.98 21.30 -1.91
CA LEU A 134 2.91 19.90 -2.36
C LEU A 134 1.51 19.60 -2.94
N SER A 135 1.39 19.68 -4.26
CA SER A 135 0.13 19.40 -4.96
C SER A 135 -0.03 17.93 -5.39
N THR A 136 1.08 17.21 -5.56
CA THR A 136 1.10 15.80 -6.01
C THR A 136 2.03 14.99 -5.12
N LEU A 137 1.54 13.87 -4.60
CA LEU A 137 2.28 12.94 -3.77
C LEU A 137 2.20 11.56 -4.40
N ARG A 138 3.36 10.95 -4.65
CA ARG A 138 3.48 9.56 -5.10
C ARG A 138 4.29 8.79 -4.07
N VAL A 139 3.75 7.68 -3.60
CA VAL A 139 4.31 6.90 -2.50
C VAL A 139 4.10 5.42 -2.75
N ASP A 140 5.06 4.60 -2.34
CA ASP A 140 4.92 3.14 -2.42
C ASP A 140 4.05 2.60 -1.28
N GLU A 141 4.21 3.14 -0.08
CA GLU A 141 3.38 2.85 1.09
C GLU A 141 2.84 4.17 1.67
N PHE A 142 1.54 4.23 1.98
CA PHE A 142 0.88 5.40 2.57
C PHE A 142 0.13 5.02 3.85
N CYS A 143 0.40 5.77 4.92
CA CYS A 143 -0.31 5.65 6.19
C CYS A 143 -1.07 6.95 6.45
N CYS A 144 -2.40 6.90 6.34
CA CYS A 144 -3.26 8.04 6.61
C CYS A 144 -3.43 8.18 8.14
N SER A 145 -2.72 9.13 8.74
CA SER A 145 -2.85 9.53 10.14
C SER A 145 -3.23 11.02 10.24
N GLU A 146 -3.73 11.43 11.39
CA GLU A 146 -4.10 12.83 11.66
C GLU A 146 -2.94 13.81 11.36
N GLU A 147 -1.72 13.47 11.79
CA GLU A 147 -0.54 14.30 11.56
C GLU A 147 -0.19 14.43 10.07
N VAL A 148 -0.34 13.34 9.31
CA VAL A 148 -0.09 13.33 7.86
C VAL A 148 -1.10 14.23 7.17
N VAL A 149 -2.39 14.06 7.46
CA VAL A 149 -3.46 14.89 6.88
C VAL A 149 -3.24 16.38 7.15
N LYS A 150 -2.82 16.76 8.37
CA LYS A 150 -2.49 18.16 8.70
C LYS A 150 -1.33 18.71 7.86
N ARG A 151 -0.32 17.88 7.56
CA ARG A 151 0.86 18.29 6.78
C ARG A 151 0.60 18.40 5.27
N ILE A 152 -0.31 17.58 4.75
CA ILE A 152 -0.62 17.48 3.30
C ILE A 152 -2.04 17.94 2.96
N SER A 153 -2.62 18.84 3.74
CA SER A 153 -3.99 19.34 3.58
C SER A 153 -4.25 20.00 2.21
N ASN A 154 -3.21 20.49 1.53
CA ASN A 154 -3.30 21.10 0.19
C ASN A 154 -3.14 20.11 -0.98
N LEU A 155 -3.02 18.81 -0.69
CA LEU A 155 -2.73 17.80 -1.70
C LEU A 155 -3.89 17.64 -2.70
N LYS A 156 -3.58 17.75 -3.99
CA LYS A 156 -4.55 17.57 -5.08
C LYS A 156 -4.51 16.18 -5.72
N LYS A 157 -3.34 15.54 -5.72
CA LYS A 157 -3.13 14.24 -6.37
C LYS A 157 -2.38 13.28 -5.45
N LEU A 158 -2.94 12.11 -5.20
CA LEU A 158 -2.33 11.05 -4.41
C LEU A 158 -2.20 9.77 -5.25
N HIS A 159 -0.99 9.21 -5.29
CA HIS A 159 -0.69 7.94 -5.95
C HIS A 159 -0.04 7.00 -4.94
N VAL A 160 -0.68 5.87 -4.65
CA VAL A 160 -0.19 4.84 -3.72
C VAL A 160 0.02 3.53 -4.48
N ARG A 161 1.21 2.92 -4.39
CA ARG A 161 1.55 1.74 -5.21
C ARG A 161 1.37 0.36 -4.57
N ARG A 162 1.56 0.21 -3.25
CA ARG A 162 1.64 -1.13 -2.64
C ARG A 162 0.80 -1.26 -1.39
N ARG A 163 1.03 -0.38 -0.42
CA ARG A 163 0.32 -0.45 0.86
C ARG A 163 -0.38 0.85 1.14
N PHE A 164 -1.62 0.72 1.57
CA PHE A 164 -2.40 1.81 2.10
C PHE A 164 -2.96 1.34 3.44
N SER A 165 -2.76 2.14 4.48
CA SER A 165 -3.34 1.93 5.82
C SER A 165 -4.00 3.22 6.26
N CYS A 166 -5.18 3.11 6.86
CA CYS A 166 -6.03 4.25 7.17
C CYS A 166 -6.50 4.16 8.62
N ASP A 167 -5.75 4.80 9.52
CA ASP A 167 -6.19 4.98 10.91
C ASP A 167 -7.02 6.28 11.06
N TYR A 168 -7.09 7.08 9.99
CA TYR A 168 -7.74 8.39 9.94
C TYR A 168 -8.39 8.65 8.58
N SER A 169 -9.53 9.34 8.54
CA SER A 169 -10.33 9.48 7.31
C SER A 169 -9.63 10.31 6.23
N LEU A 170 -9.48 9.73 5.03
CA LEU A 170 -9.03 10.46 3.83
C LEU A 170 -9.99 11.58 3.41
N ALA A 171 -11.24 11.55 3.88
CA ALA A 171 -12.24 12.58 3.58
C ALA A 171 -11.80 13.99 4.01
N GLN A 172 -10.83 14.08 4.93
CA GLN A 172 -10.27 15.36 5.35
C GLN A 172 -9.35 16.02 4.32
N LEU A 173 -8.87 15.28 3.32
CA LEU A 173 -8.13 15.86 2.19
C LEU A 173 -9.11 16.46 1.18
N ASN A 174 -9.78 17.54 1.58
CA ASN A 174 -10.86 18.20 0.82
C ASN A 174 -10.42 18.90 -0.48
N LYS A 175 -9.13 18.97 -0.76
CA LYS A 175 -8.57 19.45 -2.03
C LYS A 175 -8.12 18.32 -2.95
N LEU A 176 -8.29 17.06 -2.54
CA LEU A 176 -7.86 15.90 -3.30
C LEU A 176 -8.82 15.68 -4.48
N GLU A 177 -8.30 15.89 -5.69
CA GLU A 177 -9.04 15.78 -6.95
C GLU A 177 -8.76 14.45 -7.66
N SER A 178 -7.58 13.85 -7.46
CA SER A 178 -7.16 12.62 -8.13
C SER A 178 -6.52 11.63 -7.16
N LEU A 179 -7.02 10.39 -7.20
CA LEU A 179 -6.52 9.28 -6.40
C LEU A 179 -6.18 8.10 -7.30
N HIS A 180 -4.99 7.52 -7.10
CA HIS A 180 -4.58 6.31 -7.78
C HIS A 180 -4.11 5.27 -6.77
N PHE A 181 -4.65 4.06 -6.88
CA PHE A 181 -4.19 2.89 -6.17
C PHE A 181 -3.66 1.83 -7.13
N GLU A 182 -2.52 1.27 -6.78
CA GLU A 182 -1.97 0.05 -7.38
C GLU A 182 -1.98 -1.05 -6.30
N ARG A 183 -2.41 -2.27 -6.65
CA ARG A 183 -2.40 -3.47 -5.79
C ARG A 183 -3.13 -3.34 -4.44
N TYR A 184 -4.12 -2.47 -4.36
CA TYR A 184 -4.92 -2.26 -3.16
C TYR A 184 -6.16 -3.16 -3.16
N ASN A 185 -6.54 -3.72 -2.01
CA ASN A 185 -7.43 -4.90 -1.96
C ASN A 185 -8.64 -4.77 -1.00
N SER A 186 -8.98 -3.58 -0.49
CA SER A 186 -10.22 -3.40 0.29
C SER A 186 -10.77 -1.97 0.25
N LEU A 187 -12.00 -1.78 -0.22
CA LEU A 187 -12.66 -0.46 -0.26
C LEU A 187 -13.56 -0.19 0.97
N GLU A 188 -13.84 -1.19 1.79
CA GLU A 188 -14.85 -1.14 2.86
C GLU A 188 -14.52 -0.16 3.99
N ASP A 189 -13.23 0.00 4.32
CA ASP A 189 -12.77 0.90 5.40
C ASP A 189 -12.48 2.33 4.90
N MET A 190 -12.76 2.63 3.64
CA MET A 190 -12.34 3.88 3.00
C MET A 190 -13.43 4.93 2.98
N ALA A 191 -13.23 5.99 3.77
CA ALA A 191 -13.98 7.24 3.62
C ALA A 191 -13.29 8.15 2.59
N PHE A 192 -13.86 8.23 1.38
CA PHE A 192 -13.34 9.07 0.31
C PHE A 192 -13.69 10.56 0.48
N PRO A 193 -12.82 11.49 0.05
CA PRO A 193 -13.15 12.91 0.01
C PRO A 193 -14.12 13.21 -1.13
N THR A 194 -15.12 14.04 -0.85
CA THR A 194 -16.16 14.45 -1.82
C THR A 194 -15.61 15.33 -2.95
N SER A 195 -14.41 15.89 -2.80
CA SER A 195 -13.68 16.64 -3.82
C SER A 195 -13.10 15.78 -4.93
N LEU A 196 -13.12 14.45 -4.77
CA LEU A 196 -12.47 13.53 -5.68
C LEU A 196 -13.20 13.47 -7.03
N LYS A 197 -12.49 13.85 -8.09
CA LYS A 197 -12.98 13.86 -9.48
C LYS A 197 -12.46 12.70 -10.30
N LYS A 198 -11.33 12.12 -9.89
CA LYS A 198 -10.66 11.06 -10.64
C LYS A 198 -10.20 9.94 -9.72
N LEU A 199 -10.61 8.73 -10.05
CA LEU A 199 -10.17 7.50 -9.40
C LEU A 199 -9.51 6.58 -10.43
N SER A 200 -8.36 6.02 -10.06
CA SER A 200 -7.65 5.04 -10.88
C SER A 200 -7.27 3.85 -10.01
N LEU A 201 -7.71 2.66 -10.39
CA LEU A 201 -7.43 1.39 -9.71
C LEU A 201 -6.65 0.49 -10.66
N CYS A 202 -5.54 -0.07 -10.19
CA CYS A 202 -4.64 -0.90 -10.99
C CYS A 202 -4.23 -2.15 -10.20
N TYR A 203 -4.41 -3.35 -10.75
CA TYR A 203 -4.07 -4.63 -10.10
C TYR A 203 -4.74 -4.86 -8.73
N CYS A 204 -5.93 -4.30 -8.51
CA CYS A 204 -6.61 -4.31 -7.22
C CYS A 204 -7.42 -5.59 -6.90
N ARG A 205 -7.75 -6.40 -7.92
CA ARG A 205 -8.50 -7.67 -7.78
C ARG A 205 -9.78 -7.60 -6.93
N PHE A 206 -10.53 -6.50 -7.02
CA PHE A 206 -11.84 -6.36 -6.38
C PHE A 206 -12.88 -7.28 -7.02
N HIS A 207 -13.92 -7.66 -6.30
CA HIS A 207 -15.09 -8.28 -6.90
C HIS A 207 -16.03 -7.22 -7.47
N TRP A 208 -16.72 -7.52 -8.58
CA TRP A 208 -17.65 -6.56 -9.20
C TRP A 208 -18.77 -6.08 -8.26
N GLU A 209 -19.12 -6.85 -7.23
CA GLU A 209 -20.07 -6.47 -6.17
C GLU A 209 -19.61 -5.22 -5.38
N GLU A 210 -18.29 -5.02 -5.25
CA GLU A 210 -17.69 -3.87 -4.56
C GLU A 210 -17.75 -2.58 -5.39
N MET A 211 -18.16 -2.64 -6.67
CA MET A 211 -18.32 -1.44 -7.51
C MET A 211 -19.35 -0.47 -6.93
N THR A 212 -20.34 -0.99 -6.21
CA THR A 212 -21.39 -0.25 -5.52
C THR A 212 -20.84 0.68 -4.44
N ILE A 213 -19.75 0.28 -3.79
CA ILE A 213 -19.04 1.08 -2.80
C ILE A 213 -18.45 2.32 -3.48
N ILE A 214 -17.88 2.15 -4.68
CA ILE A 214 -17.33 3.26 -5.47
C ILE A 214 -18.44 4.21 -5.90
N GLY A 215 -19.54 3.67 -6.43
CA GLY A 215 -20.67 4.45 -6.90
C GLY A 215 -21.33 5.29 -5.80
N SER A 216 -21.64 4.67 -4.66
CA SER A 216 -22.25 5.36 -3.51
C SER A 216 -21.31 6.37 -2.82
N SER A 217 -20.01 6.09 -2.75
CA SER A 217 -19.06 6.92 -1.99
C SER A 217 -18.49 8.09 -2.78
N LEU A 218 -18.64 8.12 -4.11
CA LEU A 218 -17.98 9.10 -4.98
C LEU A 218 -18.98 9.79 -5.93
N PRO A 219 -19.89 10.64 -5.39
CA PRO A 219 -20.96 11.26 -6.18
C PRO A 219 -20.45 12.25 -7.25
N ASN A 220 -19.26 12.82 -7.07
CA ASN A 220 -18.66 13.83 -7.97
C ASN A 220 -17.61 13.26 -8.92
N LEU A 221 -17.55 11.93 -9.07
CA LEU A 221 -16.52 11.28 -9.86
C LEU A 221 -16.73 11.54 -11.36
N GLU A 222 -15.77 12.20 -12.00
CA GLU A 222 -15.79 12.51 -13.44
C GLU A 222 -15.01 11.48 -14.27
N VAL A 223 -13.95 10.87 -13.71
CA VAL A 223 -13.08 9.93 -14.42
C VAL A 223 -12.80 8.70 -13.57
N LEU A 224 -13.17 7.52 -14.07
CA LEU A 224 -12.87 6.23 -13.46
C LEU A 224 -11.98 5.40 -14.40
N LYS A 225 -10.83 4.96 -13.90
CA LYS A 225 -9.89 4.12 -14.65
C LYS A 225 -9.63 2.82 -13.93
N LEU A 226 -9.83 1.70 -14.62
CA LEU A 226 -9.76 0.35 -14.09
C LEU A 226 -8.78 -0.45 -14.95
N TYR A 227 -7.67 -0.90 -14.36
CA TYR A 227 -6.64 -1.69 -15.05
C TYR A 227 -6.41 -2.98 -14.28
N VAL A 228 -6.94 -4.11 -14.75
CA VAL A 228 -6.90 -5.40 -14.01
C VAL A 228 -7.41 -5.21 -12.57
N ALA A 229 -8.45 -4.39 -12.41
CA ALA A 229 -8.89 -3.92 -11.10
C ALA A 229 -10.00 -4.78 -10.51
N PHE A 230 -10.79 -5.45 -11.35
CA PHE A 230 -11.98 -6.21 -10.94
C PHE A 230 -12.02 -7.63 -11.55
N GLU A 231 -12.51 -8.59 -10.78
CA GLU A 231 -12.68 -10.02 -11.12
C GLU A 231 -14.13 -10.47 -10.86
N GLY A 232 -14.70 -11.32 -11.71
CA GLY A 232 -16.06 -11.87 -11.55
C GLY A 232 -16.83 -12.06 -12.87
N ARG A 233 -17.88 -12.90 -12.84
CA ARG A 233 -18.56 -13.43 -14.04
C ARG A 233 -19.72 -12.55 -14.56
N GLU A 234 -20.28 -11.66 -13.75
CA GLU A 234 -21.38 -10.78 -14.14
C GLU A 234 -21.11 -9.33 -13.71
N SER A 235 -21.18 -8.40 -14.66
CA SER A 235 -21.33 -6.97 -14.37
C SER A 235 -22.77 -6.57 -14.66
N SER A 236 -23.53 -6.21 -13.63
CA SER A 236 -24.61 -5.25 -13.79
C SER A 236 -24.11 -3.94 -13.17
N PRO A 237 -23.98 -2.83 -13.93
CA PRO A 237 -23.96 -1.54 -13.27
C PRO A 237 -25.24 -1.44 -12.44
N ILE A 238 -25.12 -1.07 -11.17
CA ILE A 238 -26.30 -0.65 -10.42
C ILE A 238 -26.69 0.71 -11.00
N ASP A 239 -27.86 0.73 -11.64
CA ASP A 239 -28.40 1.91 -12.28
C ASP A 239 -28.42 3.10 -11.30
N GLY A 240 -27.86 4.24 -11.72
CA GLY A 240 -27.96 5.52 -11.00
C GLY A 240 -26.80 5.91 -10.07
N GLU A 241 -25.74 5.12 -9.94
CA GLU A 241 -24.67 5.43 -8.96
C GLU A 241 -23.57 6.39 -9.46
N PHE A 242 -23.41 6.59 -10.78
CA PHE A 242 -22.32 7.39 -11.37
C PHE A 242 -22.83 8.62 -12.13
N LEU A 243 -23.48 9.54 -11.42
CA LEU A 243 -24.22 10.65 -12.01
C LEU A 243 -23.35 11.70 -12.75
N GLN A 244 -22.09 11.86 -12.36
CA GLN A 244 -21.16 12.88 -12.91
C GLN A 244 -20.06 12.30 -13.81
N LEU A 245 -20.10 10.99 -14.08
CA LEU A 245 -19.01 10.29 -14.74
C LEU A 245 -18.98 10.59 -16.24
N LYS A 246 -17.84 11.12 -16.71
CA LYS A 246 -17.59 11.49 -18.12
C LYS A 246 -16.71 10.47 -18.84
N ALA A 247 -15.84 9.77 -18.10
CA ALA A 247 -14.93 8.80 -18.69
C ALA A 247 -14.79 7.56 -17.82
N LEU A 248 -14.97 6.39 -18.45
CA LEU A 248 -14.75 5.07 -17.85
C LEU A 248 -13.79 4.27 -18.71
N ILE A 249 -12.58 4.03 -18.21
CA ILE A 249 -11.54 3.25 -18.90
C ILE A 249 -11.42 1.90 -18.23
N ILE A 250 -11.49 0.80 -18.99
CA ILE A 250 -11.36 -0.57 -18.46
C ILE A 250 -10.35 -1.35 -19.32
N SER A 251 -9.25 -1.78 -18.72
CA SER A 251 -8.18 -2.57 -19.36
C SER A 251 -7.95 -3.88 -18.63
N GLY A 252 -7.74 -4.98 -19.35
CA GLY A 252 -7.26 -6.24 -18.76
C GLY A 252 -8.16 -6.90 -17.71
N SER A 253 -9.45 -6.52 -17.63
CA SER A 253 -10.44 -7.21 -16.78
C SER A 253 -11.13 -8.33 -17.57
N ASN A 254 -11.29 -9.52 -16.97
CA ASN A 254 -12.00 -10.69 -17.54
C ASN A 254 -13.52 -10.48 -17.63
N LEU A 255 -13.94 -9.39 -18.25
CA LEU A 255 -15.34 -9.04 -18.45
C LEU A 255 -15.90 -9.87 -19.62
N GLU A 256 -16.58 -10.97 -19.28
CA GLU A 256 -17.19 -11.89 -20.25
C GLU A 256 -18.50 -11.35 -20.83
N GLN A 257 -19.31 -10.58 -20.08
CA GLN A 257 -20.55 -9.94 -20.59
C GLN A 257 -20.87 -8.63 -19.86
N TRP A 258 -21.09 -7.54 -20.62
CA TRP A 258 -21.64 -6.27 -20.12
C TRP A 258 -23.16 -6.25 -20.42
N ARG A 259 -24.01 -6.52 -19.43
CA ARG A 259 -25.46 -6.68 -19.64
C ARG A 259 -26.24 -5.54 -18.97
N GLY A 260 -26.15 -4.34 -19.54
CA GLY A 260 -27.02 -3.21 -19.15
C GLY A 260 -28.42 -3.40 -19.72
N ARG A 261 -29.43 -3.64 -18.87
CA ARG A 261 -30.83 -3.68 -19.31
C ARG A 261 -31.37 -2.24 -19.37
N ARG A 262 -31.34 -1.67 -20.59
CA ARG A 262 -31.83 -0.34 -20.97
C ARG A 262 -31.08 0.83 -20.31
N TYR A 263 -30.70 1.79 -21.13
CA TYR A 263 -29.90 2.98 -20.81
C TYR A 263 -30.35 3.70 -19.52
N PRO A 264 -29.53 3.67 -18.45
CA PRO A 264 -29.77 4.40 -17.21
C PRO A 264 -29.05 5.77 -17.13
N PHE A 265 -28.40 6.22 -18.21
CA PHE A 265 -27.41 7.32 -18.12
C PHE A 265 -27.85 8.54 -18.93
N SER A 266 -28.12 9.67 -18.26
CA SER A 266 -28.48 10.92 -18.92
C SER A 266 -27.25 11.55 -19.61
N THR A 267 -27.21 11.45 -20.94
CA THR A 267 -26.54 12.35 -21.90
C THR A 267 -25.35 13.19 -21.40
N SER A 268 -24.13 12.65 -21.57
CA SER A 268 -22.96 13.38 -22.12
C SER A 268 -21.83 12.36 -22.38
N ALA A 269 -21.02 12.61 -23.40
CA ALA A 269 -20.16 11.64 -24.10
C ALA A 269 -19.36 10.67 -23.21
N TRP A 270 -19.57 9.37 -23.41
CA TRP A 270 -18.78 8.29 -22.78
C TRP A 270 -17.76 7.73 -23.78
N VAL A 271 -16.53 7.48 -23.32
CA VAL A 271 -15.56 6.65 -24.05
C VAL A 271 -15.26 5.42 -23.21
N VAL A 272 -15.90 4.30 -23.54
CA VAL A 272 -15.50 2.98 -23.02
C VAL A 272 -14.43 2.43 -23.96
N SER A 273 -13.18 2.52 -23.52
CA SER A 273 -12.08 1.83 -24.21
C SER A 273 -11.81 0.53 -23.48
N LYS A 274 -12.13 -0.60 -24.14
CA LYS A 274 -11.72 -1.94 -23.72
C LYS A 274 -10.40 -2.24 -24.42
N ILE A 275 -9.31 -2.26 -23.65
CA ILE A 275 -8.00 -2.66 -24.17
C ILE A 275 -7.81 -4.13 -23.78
N HIS A 276 -7.69 -4.99 -24.79
CA HIS A 276 -7.23 -6.37 -24.63
C HIS A 276 -5.70 -6.35 -24.60
N ASP A 277 -5.10 -6.57 -23.43
CA ASP A 277 -3.65 -6.59 -23.29
C ASP A 277 -3.11 -8.02 -23.51
N GLU A 278 -2.32 -8.22 -24.57
CA GLU A 278 -1.32 -9.29 -24.62
C GLU A 278 -0.12 -8.84 -23.77
N PHE A 279 0.10 -9.51 -22.64
CA PHE A 279 1.14 -9.12 -21.67
C PHE A 279 2.55 -9.55 -22.15
N GLU A 280 3.34 -8.62 -22.69
CA GLU A 280 4.81 -8.73 -22.66
C GLU A 280 5.38 -7.95 -21.46
N ARG A 281 6.29 -8.59 -20.73
CA ARG A 281 6.89 -8.07 -19.48
C ARG A 281 7.90 -6.96 -19.76
N ASP A 282 7.51 -5.69 -19.66
CA ASP A 282 8.37 -4.55 -19.22
C ASP A 282 7.50 -3.27 -19.05
N PRO A 283 7.37 -2.66 -17.84
CA PRO A 283 6.53 -1.48 -17.64
C PRO A 283 7.20 -0.14 -18.05
N PHE A 284 8.44 -0.12 -18.55
CA PHE A 284 9.18 1.13 -18.77
C PHE A 284 9.60 1.45 -20.20
N LYS A 285 9.20 0.67 -21.21
CA LYS A 285 9.46 1.01 -22.62
C LYS A 285 8.16 1.15 -23.40
N HIS A 286 7.89 2.39 -23.84
CA HIS A 286 6.96 2.80 -24.89
C HIS A 286 5.74 1.89 -25.11
N TRP A 287 4.58 2.31 -24.60
CA TRP A 287 3.28 1.73 -24.92
C TRP A 287 3.10 1.64 -26.45
N ARG A 288 3.37 0.47 -27.03
CA ARG A 288 2.97 0.17 -28.40
C ARG A 288 1.60 -0.48 -28.33
N TYR A 289 0.57 0.36 -28.47
CA TYR A 289 -0.80 -0.09 -28.67
C TYR A 289 -0.87 -0.94 -29.95
N LYS A 290 -1.14 -2.23 -29.82
CA LYS A 290 -1.68 -3.02 -30.92
C LYS A 290 -3.17 -3.18 -30.65
N HIS A 291 -3.95 -2.46 -31.45
CA HIS A 291 -5.43 -2.45 -31.48
C HIS A 291 -6.13 -1.78 -30.29
N THR A 292 -6.40 -0.49 -30.46
CA THR A 292 -7.44 0.23 -29.72
C THR A 292 -8.75 0.10 -30.48
N THR A 293 -9.73 -0.64 -29.96
CA THR A 293 -11.09 -0.60 -30.50
C THR A 293 -11.85 0.50 -29.78
N PHE A 294 -12.13 1.61 -30.48
CA PHE A 294 -13.01 2.66 -29.99
C PHE A 294 -14.45 2.27 -30.29
N HIS A 295 -15.29 2.13 -29.27
CA HIS A 295 -16.74 2.13 -29.46
C HIS A 295 -17.27 3.49 -28.99
N SER A 296 -17.49 4.40 -29.95
CA SER A 296 -18.33 5.57 -29.73
C SER A 296 -19.78 5.14 -29.95
N PHE A 297 -20.59 5.08 -28.90
CA PHE A 297 -22.04 5.01 -29.08
C PHE A 297 -22.53 6.43 -29.37
N GLY A 298 -22.56 6.78 -30.66
CA GLY A 298 -23.16 8.01 -31.13
C GLY A 298 -24.68 7.95 -30.98
N THR A 299 -25.26 9.09 -30.62
CA THR A 299 -26.71 9.31 -30.57
C THR A 299 -27.30 9.16 -31.97
N GLY A 300 -28.01 8.06 -32.21
CA GLY A 300 -28.97 7.98 -33.31
C GLY A 300 -30.26 8.67 -32.87
N TYR A 301 -30.63 9.71 -33.60
CA TYR A 301 -31.85 10.50 -33.45
C TYR A 301 -33.12 9.66 -33.38
#